data_AF-C7BPN9-F1
#
_entry.id   AF-C7BPN9-F1
#
_cell.length_a   1.000
_cell.length_b   1.000
_cell.length_c   1.000
_cell.angle_alpha   90.00
_cell.angle_beta   90.00
_cell.angle_gamma   90.00
#
_symmetry.space_group_name_H-M   'P 1'
#
loop_
_entity.id
_entity.type
_entity.pdbx_description
1 polymer ?
#
loop_
_entity_poly.entity_id
_entity_poly.type
_entity_poly.pdbx_seq_one_letter_code
_entity_poly.pdbx_strand_id
1 'polypeptide(L)'
;MHYKQHQGRCKDSSCSIAVILPFFTIVSLFYPHRHIPSLGIKVIFAKLLPSFFDGEGIMLVFEGREIETDAQGYLKNSCDWQEAIALLLAEQEEIVLTEQHWEVINFVRGFYEEFNTSPAIRMLVKAMAQKYGEEKGNSRYLYRLFPKGPAKQATKIAGLPKPVKCI
;
A
#
# COMPACT_ATOMS: atom_id res chain seq x y z
N MET A 1 1.98 16.68 23.03
CA MET A 1 1.37 15.87 21.95
C MET A 1 2.14 14.57 21.88
N HIS A 2 1.66 13.53 22.57
CA HIS A 2 2.30 12.22 22.61
C HIS A 2 1.44 11.23 21.83
N TYR A 3 1.89 10.84 20.63
CA TYR A 3 1.30 9.74 19.90
C TYR A 3 1.87 8.43 20.47
N LYS A 4 1.05 7.70 21.23
CA LYS A 4 1.40 6.41 21.82
C LYS A 4 1.47 5.37 20.70
N GLN A 5 2.67 4.84 20.46
CA GLN A 5 2.89 3.60 19.73
C GLN A 5 2.12 2.48 20.44
N HIS A 6 1.06 1.98 19.80
CA HIS A 6 0.45 0.71 20.15
C HIS A 6 0.83 -0.31 19.08
N GLN A 7 1.85 -1.11 19.40
CA GLN A 7 2.20 -2.33 18.68
C GLN A 7 1.11 -3.39 18.94
N GLY A 8 0.47 -3.87 17.87
CA GLY A 8 -0.61 -4.84 17.88
C GLY A 8 -0.28 -6.13 17.13
N ARG A 9 0.68 -6.90 17.65
CA ARG A 9 0.71 -8.37 17.75
C ARG A 9 0.18 -9.20 16.54
N CYS A 10 0.99 -9.38 15.50
CA CYS A 10 0.84 -10.51 14.58
C CYS A 10 1.53 -11.74 15.19
N LYS A 11 0.79 -12.83 15.39
CA LYS A 11 1.29 -14.07 16.00
C LYS A 11 2.13 -14.86 14.99
N ASP A 12 3.36 -15.17 15.38
CA ASP A 12 4.30 -16.04 14.68
C ASP A 12 3.74 -17.45 14.45
N SER A 13 4.08 -18.06 13.30
CA SER A 13 4.35 -19.51 13.19
C SER A 13 5.04 -19.86 11.85
N SER A 14 6.33 -20.19 11.96
CA SER A 14 6.96 -21.38 11.35
C SER A 14 7.50 -21.34 9.89
N CYS A 15 8.77 -20.91 9.81
CA CYS A 15 9.93 -21.61 9.24
C CYS A 15 9.72 -22.97 8.51
N SER A 16 10.18 -23.07 7.26
CA SER A 16 11.02 -24.19 6.79
C SER A 16 11.82 -23.84 5.53
N ILE A 17 13.10 -24.13 5.66
CA ILE A 17 14.24 -24.05 4.74
C ILE A 17 14.07 -25.03 3.55
N ALA A 18 14.56 -24.67 2.35
CA ALA A 18 15.61 -25.44 1.63
C ALA A 18 15.68 -25.16 0.10
N VAL A 19 16.84 -24.61 -0.31
CA VAL A 19 17.77 -25.02 -1.41
C VAL A 19 17.13 -25.26 -2.82
N ILE A 20 17.58 -24.64 -3.92
CA ILE A 20 18.73 -25.06 -4.75
C ILE A 20 18.96 -24.03 -5.89
N LEU A 21 20.20 -23.49 -5.98
CA LEU A 21 20.84 -22.79 -7.11
C LEU A 21 21.14 -23.76 -8.29
N PRO A 22 21.79 -23.36 -9.42
CA PRO A 22 21.89 -22.08 -10.16
C PRO A 22 21.55 -22.29 -11.66
N PHE A 23 21.52 -21.25 -12.50
CA PHE A 23 22.02 -21.32 -13.89
C PHE A 23 21.95 -19.97 -14.64
N PHE A 24 23.05 -19.66 -15.34
CA PHE A 24 23.20 -18.76 -16.49
C PHE A 24 23.31 -17.23 -16.31
N THR A 25 24.54 -16.84 -15.94
CA THR A 25 25.50 -16.03 -16.71
C THR A 25 25.06 -15.24 -17.97
N ILE A 26 25.54 -13.98 -18.01
CA ILE A 26 25.96 -13.14 -19.17
C ILE A 26 24.78 -12.45 -19.90
N VAL A 27 24.68 -11.11 -19.98
CA VAL A 27 25.50 -10.18 -20.78
C VAL A 27 25.50 -8.79 -20.13
N SER A 28 26.68 -8.30 -19.74
CA SER A 28 26.97 -6.88 -19.65
C SER A 28 27.50 -6.41 -21.00
N LEU A 29 27.11 -5.21 -21.46
CA LEU A 29 27.99 -4.18 -22.03
C LEU A 29 27.16 -3.00 -22.60
N PHE A 30 27.74 -1.80 -22.46
CA PHE A 30 27.28 -0.49 -22.93
C PHE A 30 26.18 0.22 -22.14
N TYR A 31 26.56 1.09 -21.18
CA TYR A 31 26.33 2.53 -21.31
C TYR A 31 27.24 3.34 -20.35
N PRO A 32 27.75 4.51 -20.75
CA PRO A 32 28.90 5.17 -20.13
C PRO A 32 28.54 6.09 -18.95
N HIS A 33 29.56 6.28 -18.11
CA HIS A 33 29.69 7.16 -16.96
C HIS A 33 28.95 8.51 -17.06
N ARG A 34 28.00 8.73 -16.15
CA ARG A 34 27.72 10.06 -15.61
C ARG A 34 27.74 10.02 -14.09
N HIS A 35 28.67 10.82 -13.57
CA HIS A 35 28.87 11.12 -12.16
C HIS A 35 27.63 11.86 -11.62
N ILE A 36 26.95 11.30 -10.62
CA ILE A 36 25.90 11.99 -9.84
C ILE A 36 26.19 11.70 -8.35
N PRO A 37 26.38 12.75 -7.52
CA PRO A 37 26.68 12.59 -6.09
C PRO A 37 25.43 12.24 -5.26
N SER A 38 25.68 11.46 -4.21
CA SER A 38 24.87 11.14 -3.02
C SER A 38 23.51 11.83 -2.80
N LEU A 39 22.43 11.05 -2.91
CA LEU A 39 21.43 10.89 -1.84
C LEU A 39 20.67 9.58 -2.09
N GLY A 40 20.97 8.57 -1.28
CA GLY A 40 20.52 7.20 -1.49
C GLY A 40 19.10 6.95 -1.00
N ILE A 41 18.13 7.06 -1.89
CA ILE A 41 16.94 6.19 -1.93
C ILE A 41 16.67 5.91 -3.41
N LYS A 42 17.28 4.85 -3.93
CA LYS A 42 16.93 4.33 -5.26
C LYS A 42 15.72 3.43 -5.09
N VAL A 43 14.52 3.99 -5.16
CA VAL A 43 13.31 3.22 -5.46
C VAL A 43 13.53 2.64 -6.86
N ILE A 44 13.70 1.33 -6.95
CA ILE A 44 13.92 0.67 -8.23
C ILE A 44 12.63 0.83 -9.04
N PHE A 45 12.80 1.50 -10.17
CA PHE A 45 11.80 1.79 -11.19
C PHE A 45 11.15 0.48 -11.69
N ALA A 46 9.97 0.13 -11.18
CA ALA A 46 9.12 -0.89 -11.80
C ALA A 46 8.39 -0.27 -13.01
N LYS A 47 9.13 -0.10 -14.11
CA LYS A 47 8.56 0.21 -15.43
C LYS A 47 9.37 -0.52 -16.49
N LEU A 48 8.91 -1.72 -16.86
CA LEU A 48 8.62 -2.15 -18.24
C LEU A 48 8.39 -3.67 -18.28
N LEU A 49 7.13 -4.07 -18.43
CA LEU A 49 6.60 -4.85 -19.56
C LEU A 49 5.11 -5.17 -19.27
N PRO A 50 4.20 -5.04 -20.25
CA PRO A 50 2.81 -5.39 -20.08
C PRO A 50 2.66 -6.90 -20.29
N SER A 51 2.90 -7.70 -19.24
CA SER A 51 2.50 -9.11 -19.23
C SER A 51 1.01 -9.21 -18.91
N PHE A 52 0.25 -9.33 -19.98
CA PHE A 52 -1.10 -9.89 -20.03
C PHE A 52 -1.06 -11.34 -19.49
N PHE A 53 -1.06 -11.51 -18.17
CA PHE A 53 -1.31 -12.79 -17.49
C PHE A 53 -2.04 -12.51 -16.18
N ASP A 54 -3.30 -12.94 -16.11
CA ASP A 54 -4.10 -12.93 -14.89
C ASP A 54 -3.46 -13.83 -13.83
N GLY A 55 -2.71 -13.24 -12.88
CA GLY A 55 -2.37 -13.92 -11.62
C GLY A 55 -0.94 -13.81 -11.10
N GLU A 56 -0.02 -13.14 -11.78
CA GLU A 56 1.32 -12.92 -11.24
C GLU A 56 1.27 -11.76 -10.22
N GLY A 57 1.35 -12.09 -8.92
CA GLY A 57 1.38 -11.10 -7.85
C GLY A 57 2.59 -10.19 -8.00
N ILE A 58 2.39 -8.87 -7.84
CA ILE A 58 3.50 -7.93 -7.90
C ILE A 58 4.29 -8.03 -6.59
N MET A 59 5.62 -8.03 -6.68
CA MET A 59 6.51 -8.02 -5.52
C MET A 59 6.95 -6.59 -5.22
N LEU A 60 6.65 -6.09 -4.03
CA LEU A 60 7.17 -4.82 -3.52
C LEU A 60 8.43 -5.09 -2.72
N VAL A 61 9.51 -4.34 -2.95
CA VAL A 61 10.73 -4.44 -2.15
C VAL A 61 10.83 -3.23 -1.23
N PHE A 62 10.83 -3.48 0.09
CA PHE A 62 10.95 -2.45 1.12
C PHE A 62 12.01 -2.85 2.14
N GLU A 63 13.04 -2.01 2.34
CA GLU A 63 14.17 -2.28 3.26
C GLU A 63 14.87 -3.63 3.01
N GLY A 64 14.92 -4.09 1.75
CA GLY A 64 15.49 -5.39 1.40
C GLY A 64 14.60 -6.59 1.76
N ARG A 65 13.37 -6.35 2.22
CA ARG A 65 12.32 -7.38 2.38
C ARG A 65 11.40 -7.36 1.17
N GLU A 66 11.01 -8.54 0.72
CA GLU A 66 10.02 -8.72 -0.32
C GLU A 66 8.64 -8.81 0.32
N ILE A 67 7.71 -7.99 -0.18
CA ILE A 67 6.33 -7.89 0.29
C ILE A 67 5.43 -8.32 -0.85
N GLU A 68 4.64 -9.35 -0.59
CA GLU A 68 3.72 -9.89 -1.58
C GLU A 68 2.49 -8.99 -1.76
N THR A 69 2.20 -8.65 -3.02
CA THR A 69 0.94 -8.00 -3.40
C THR A 69 0.17 -8.83 -4.41
N ASP A 70 -1.12 -8.54 -4.57
CA ASP A 70 -1.93 -9.10 -5.64
C ASP A 70 -1.63 -8.43 -7.00
N ALA A 71 -2.24 -8.93 -8.07
CA ALA A 71 -2.08 -8.36 -9.42
C ALA A 71 -2.58 -6.90 -9.55
N GLN A 72 -3.35 -6.41 -8.56
CA GLN A 72 -3.86 -5.05 -8.51
C GLN A 72 -3.06 -4.17 -7.54
N GLY A 73 -2.01 -4.70 -6.91
CA GLY A 73 -1.13 -4.02 -5.96
C GLY A 73 -1.69 -3.90 -4.53
N TYR A 74 -2.67 -4.72 -4.13
CA TYR A 74 -3.10 -4.81 -2.73
C TYR A 74 -2.13 -5.69 -1.95
N LEU A 75 -1.77 -5.30 -0.73
CA LEU A 75 -1.00 -6.17 0.16
C LEU A 75 -1.78 -7.44 0.46
N LYS A 76 -1.14 -8.59 0.31
CA LYS A 76 -1.75 -9.87 0.73
C LYS A 76 -1.80 -9.98 2.26
N ASN A 77 -0.76 -9.47 2.92
CA ASN A 77 -0.63 -9.50 4.36
C ASN A 77 -0.67 -8.07 4.92
N SER A 78 -1.74 -7.75 5.67
CA SER A 78 -1.93 -6.42 6.26
C SER A 78 -0.97 -6.12 7.41
N CYS A 79 -0.35 -7.15 8.00
CA CYS A 79 0.68 -7.01 9.04
C CYS A 79 1.98 -6.40 8.50
N ASP A 80 2.27 -6.56 7.21
CA ASP A 80 3.50 -6.02 6.63
C ASP A 80 3.42 -4.51 6.43
N TRP A 81 2.22 -3.93 6.50
CA TRP A 81 2.00 -2.51 6.28
C TRP A 81 2.65 -1.65 7.36
N GLN A 82 3.26 -0.57 6.91
CA GLN A 82 3.76 0.53 7.71
C GLN A 82 3.57 1.84 6.94
N GLU A 83 3.72 2.98 7.61
CA GLU A 83 3.52 4.29 6.97
C GLU A 83 4.40 4.49 5.72
N ALA A 84 5.65 4.00 5.76
CA ALA A 84 6.54 4.06 4.61
C ALA A 84 6.07 3.21 3.41
N ILE A 85 5.40 2.07 3.65
CA ILE A 85 4.78 1.29 2.58
C ILE A 85 3.55 2.01 2.03
N ALA A 86 2.77 2.67 2.89
CA ALA A 86 1.63 3.47 2.45
C ALA A 86 2.06 4.55 1.43
N LEU A 87 3.23 5.17 1.63
CA LEU A 87 3.79 6.13 0.67
C LEU A 87 4.11 5.48 -0.68
N LEU A 88 4.70 4.28 -0.68
CA LEU A 88 4.98 3.54 -1.93
C LEU A 88 3.68 3.16 -2.66
N LEU A 89 2.67 2.68 -1.93
CA LEU A 89 1.36 2.34 -2.50
C LEU A 89 0.64 3.57 -3.04
N ALA A 90 0.78 4.71 -2.37
CA ALA A 90 0.19 5.98 -2.80
C ALA A 90 0.87 6.49 -4.07
N GLU A 91 2.20 6.35 -4.18
CA GLU A 91 2.94 6.67 -5.41
C GLU A 91 2.46 5.82 -6.59
N GLN A 92 2.24 4.52 -6.40
CA GLN A 92 1.65 3.64 -7.42
C GLN A 92 0.22 4.03 -7.82
N GLU A 93 -0.53 4.62 -6.90
CA GLU A 93 -1.88 5.14 -7.14
C GLU A 93 -1.91 6.57 -7.71
N GLU A 94 -0.73 7.20 -7.85
CA GLU A 94 -0.54 8.59 -8.28
C GLU A 94 -1.16 9.60 -7.29
N ILE A 95 -1.06 9.30 -5.99
CA ILE A 95 -1.58 10.14 -4.89
C ILE A 95 -0.41 10.62 -4.03
N VAL A 96 -0.36 11.92 -3.77
CA VAL A 96 0.53 12.50 -2.77
C VAL A 96 -0.20 12.50 -1.42
N LEU A 97 0.33 11.76 -0.44
CA LEU A 97 -0.29 11.68 0.89
C LEU A 97 -0.09 12.99 1.66
N THR A 98 -1.19 13.70 1.89
CA THR A 98 -1.28 14.83 2.83
C THR A 98 -1.88 14.36 4.17
N GLU A 99 -1.87 15.23 5.18
CA GLU A 99 -2.53 14.95 6.48
C GLU A 99 -3.99 14.49 6.33
N GLN A 100 -4.73 15.09 5.39
CA GLN A 100 -6.12 14.73 5.11
C GLN A 100 -6.25 13.30 4.55
N HIS A 101 -5.27 12.82 3.79
CA HIS A 101 -5.25 11.44 3.31
C HIS A 101 -4.98 10.48 4.46
N TRP A 102 -4.02 10.82 5.33
CA TRP A 102 -3.68 10.04 6.52
C TRP A 102 -4.86 9.89 7.48
N GLU A 103 -5.68 10.93 7.66
CA GLU A 103 -6.92 10.85 8.46
C GLU A 103 -7.85 9.73 7.97
N VAL A 104 -8.02 9.61 6.65
CA VAL A 104 -8.88 8.61 6.01
C VAL A 104 -8.24 7.22 6.05
N ILE A 105 -6.95 7.12 5.74
CA ILE A 105 -6.19 5.86 5.72
C ILE A 105 -6.18 5.23 7.11
N ASN A 106 -5.86 6.00 8.14
CA ASN A 106 -5.81 5.53 9.52
C ASN A 106 -7.21 5.17 10.04
N PHE A 107 -8.25 5.90 9.61
CA PHE A 107 -9.63 5.54 9.93
C PHE A 107 -10.00 4.17 9.33
N VAL A 108 -9.72 3.96 8.04
CA VAL A 108 -10.01 2.70 7.35
C VAL A 108 -9.26 1.54 7.98
N ARG A 109 -7.99 1.74 8.35
CA ARG A 109 -7.17 0.73 9.01
C ARG A 109 -7.69 0.38 10.41
N GLY A 110 -7.98 1.37 11.24
CA GLY A 110 -8.56 1.13 12.57
C GLY A 110 -9.92 0.43 12.50
N PHE A 111 -10.74 0.77 11.51
CA PHE A 111 -12.00 0.07 11.25
C PHE A 111 -11.75 -1.41 10.88
N TYR A 112 -10.76 -1.69 10.05
CA TYR A 112 -10.40 -3.07 9.71
C TYR A 112 -9.86 -3.86 10.91
N GLU A 113 -9.05 -3.24 11.76
CA GLU A 113 -8.55 -3.87 12.99
C GLU A 113 -9.70 -4.23 13.96
N GLU A 114 -10.75 -3.43 14.00
CA GLU A 114 -11.92 -3.67 14.87
C GLU A 114 -12.91 -4.68 14.27
N PHE A 115 -13.18 -4.61 12.96
CA PHE A 115 -14.27 -5.36 12.32
C PHE A 115 -13.80 -6.44 11.33
N ASN A 116 -12.49 -6.58 11.08
CA ASN A 116 -11.88 -7.45 10.06
C ASN A 116 -12.48 -7.29 8.66
N THR A 117 -13.02 -6.10 8.36
CA THR A 117 -13.65 -5.79 7.08
C THR A 117 -13.42 -4.33 6.73
N SER A 118 -13.38 -4.02 5.43
CA SER A 118 -13.18 -2.65 4.95
C SER A 118 -14.50 -1.88 4.96
N PRO A 119 -14.49 -0.58 5.34
CA PRO A 119 -15.72 0.20 5.41
C PRO A 119 -16.26 0.52 4.01
N ALA A 120 -17.58 0.37 3.83
CA ALA A 120 -18.25 0.82 2.62
C ALA A 120 -18.26 2.36 2.52
N ILE A 121 -18.38 2.90 1.30
CA ILE A 121 -18.29 4.36 1.07
C ILE A 121 -19.29 5.18 1.87
N ARG A 122 -20.56 4.74 1.97
CA ARG A 122 -21.60 5.46 2.73
C ARG A 122 -21.24 5.57 4.22
N MET A 123 -20.66 4.50 4.77
CA MET A 123 -20.22 4.46 6.16
C MET A 123 -18.98 5.33 6.38
N LEU A 124 -18.01 5.28 5.46
CA LEU A 124 -16.82 6.12 5.51
C LEU A 124 -17.20 7.61 5.54
N VAL A 125 -18.07 8.05 4.63
CA VAL A 125 -18.57 9.44 4.58
C VAL A 125 -19.19 9.84 5.92
N LYS A 126 -20.10 9.01 6.45
CA LYS A 126 -20.79 9.28 7.72
C LYS A 126 -19.82 9.34 8.91
N ALA A 127 -18.87 8.42 8.99
CA ALA A 127 -17.90 8.37 10.08
C ALA A 127 -16.90 9.53 10.02
N MET A 128 -16.45 9.92 8.83
CA MET A 128 -15.63 11.11 8.62
C MET A 128 -16.39 12.39 9.02
N ALA A 129 -17.69 12.47 8.70
CA ALA A 129 -18.53 13.60 9.12
C ALA A 129 -18.62 13.70 10.65
N GLN A 130 -18.79 12.57 11.33
CA GLN A 130 -18.89 12.52 12.79
C GLN A 130 -17.56 12.86 13.48
N LYS A 131 -16.43 12.38 12.95
CA LYS A 131 -15.12 12.54 13.59
C LYS A 131 -14.44 13.88 13.28
N TYR A 132 -14.60 14.39 12.06
CA TYR A 132 -13.87 15.56 11.57
C TYR A 132 -14.77 16.70 11.06
N GLY A 133 -16.10 16.55 11.16
CA GLY A 133 -17.09 17.53 10.73
C GLY A 133 -17.62 17.30 9.30
N GLU A 134 -18.78 17.89 9.01
CA GLU A 134 -19.50 17.69 7.74
C GLU A 134 -18.69 18.15 6.51
N GLU A 135 -17.82 19.15 6.67
CA GLU A 135 -16.89 19.65 5.64
C GLU A 135 -16.00 18.52 5.07
N LYS A 136 -15.47 17.66 5.96
CA LYS A 136 -14.60 16.53 5.61
C LYS A 136 -15.38 15.23 5.37
N GLY A 137 -16.58 15.13 5.93
CA GLY A 137 -17.52 14.02 5.75
C GLY A 137 -18.39 14.11 4.50
N ASN A 138 -17.84 14.62 3.39
CA ASN A 138 -18.58 14.79 2.14
C ASN A 138 -17.99 13.88 1.05
N SER A 139 -18.86 13.23 0.27
CA SER A 139 -18.44 12.43 -0.88
C SER A 139 -17.56 13.25 -1.84
N ARG A 140 -17.94 14.50 -2.14
CA ARG A 140 -17.15 15.38 -3.03
C ARG A 140 -15.74 15.63 -2.49
N TYR A 141 -15.60 15.81 -1.18
CA TYR A 141 -14.29 16.01 -0.55
C TYR A 141 -13.43 14.76 -0.67
N LEU A 142 -14.00 13.59 -0.34
CA LEU A 142 -13.28 12.31 -0.43
C LEU A 142 -12.87 11.94 -1.86
N TYR A 143 -13.69 12.26 -2.88
CA TYR A 143 -13.31 12.07 -4.29
C TYR A 143 -12.23 13.05 -4.77
N ARG A 144 -12.06 14.22 -4.13
CA ARG A 144 -10.93 15.10 -4.42
C ARG A 144 -9.61 14.54 -3.90
N LEU A 145 -9.65 13.89 -2.73
CA LEU A 145 -8.49 13.21 -2.15
C LEU A 145 -8.17 11.91 -2.92
N PHE A 146 -9.19 11.12 -3.24
CA PHE A 146 -9.05 9.81 -3.86
C PHE A 146 -9.86 9.73 -5.17
N PRO A 147 -9.29 10.21 -6.30
CA PRO A 147 -10.02 10.38 -7.55
C PRO A 147 -10.50 9.08 -8.21
N LYS A 148 -9.78 7.96 -8.01
CA LYS A 148 -10.17 6.64 -8.56
C LYS A 148 -11.17 5.91 -7.65
N GLY A 149 -11.55 6.51 -6.52
CA GLY A 149 -12.56 6.00 -5.61
C GLY A 149 -12.07 5.97 -4.17
N PRO A 150 -12.68 6.73 -3.23
CA PRO A 150 -12.20 6.84 -1.86
C PRO A 150 -12.15 5.53 -1.09
N ALA A 151 -13.18 4.70 -1.16
CA ALA A 151 -13.13 3.39 -0.49
C ALA A 151 -12.04 2.50 -1.11
N LYS A 152 -11.93 2.46 -2.44
CA LYS A 152 -10.99 1.60 -3.16
C LYS A 152 -9.53 1.97 -2.90
N GLN A 153 -9.19 3.25 -3.10
CA GLN A 153 -7.82 3.74 -2.96
C GLN A 153 -7.39 3.83 -1.50
N ALA A 154 -8.25 4.30 -0.59
CA ALA A 154 -7.92 4.32 0.83
C ALA A 154 -7.68 2.91 1.38
N THR A 155 -8.48 1.92 0.98
CA THR A 155 -8.28 0.51 1.39
C THR A 155 -6.94 -0.03 0.88
N LYS A 156 -6.60 0.25 -0.39
CA LYS A 156 -5.32 -0.18 -0.97
C LYS A 156 -4.14 0.45 -0.24
N ILE A 157 -4.14 1.77 -0.08
CA ILE A 157 -3.06 2.53 0.56
C ILE A 157 -2.94 2.18 2.05
N ALA A 158 -4.06 1.87 2.71
CA ALA A 158 -4.09 1.36 4.09
C ALA A 158 -3.51 -0.07 4.24
N GLY A 159 -3.06 -0.69 3.15
CA GLY A 159 -2.44 -2.02 3.15
C GLY A 159 -3.42 -3.14 3.47
N LEU A 160 -4.70 -2.93 3.17
CA LEU A 160 -5.74 -3.92 3.42
C LEU A 160 -5.91 -4.82 2.19
N PRO A 161 -6.25 -6.11 2.38
CA PRO A 161 -6.48 -7.01 1.27
C PRO A 161 -7.71 -6.56 0.45
N LYS A 162 -7.73 -6.93 -0.83
CA LYS A 162 -8.84 -6.60 -1.73
C LYS A 162 -10.19 -7.10 -1.16
N PRO A 163 -11.23 -6.24 -1.09
CA PRO A 163 -12.55 -6.66 -0.63
C PRO A 163 -13.13 -7.78 -1.49
N VAL A 164 -13.56 -8.88 -0.86
CA VAL A 164 -14.17 -10.02 -1.54
C VAL A 164 -15.64 -9.68 -1.82
N LYS A 165 -15.91 -9.21 -3.05
CA LYS A 165 -17.20 -8.87 -3.68
C LYS A 165 -17.84 -7.51 -3.37
N CYS A 166 -18.04 -6.78 -4.46
CA CYS A 166 -19.04 -5.74 -4.67
C CYS A 166 -20.40 -6.42 -4.96
N ILE A 167 -21.43 -6.15 -4.17
CA ILE A 167 -22.86 -6.32 -4.53
C ILE A 167 -23.52 -4.95 -4.36
#